data_AF-A0A967T3T6-F1
#
_entry.id   AF-A0A967T3T6-F1
#
_cell.length_a   1.000
_cell.length_b   1.000
_cell.length_c   1.000
_cell.angle_alpha   90.00
_cell.angle_beta   90.00
_cell.angle_gamma   90.00
#
_symmetry.space_group_name_H-M   'P 1'
#
loop_
_entity.id
_entity.type
_entity.pdbx_description
1 polymer ?
#
loop_
_entity_poly.entity_id
_entity_poly.type
_entity_poly.pdbx_seq_one_letter_code
_entity_poly.pdbx_strand_id
1 'polypeptide(L)'
;LVGEVIKDETNWSCTTCKACEEACPLFIDFVDRFVKMRRYMVLEQSRFPDELIGIFKHLENNGNPWGISHEDRELWSEGLNVPRIRDAEGEVEYLYFVGCAGA
;
A
#
# COMPACT_ATOMS: atom_id res chain seq x y z
N LEU A 1 -24.51 2.20 6.68
CA LEU A 1 -24.00 2.55 5.32
C LEU A 1 -23.22 1.39 4.71
N VAL A 2 -22.08 1.01 5.30
CA VAL A 2 -21.34 -0.20 4.90
C VAL A 2 -22.13 -1.46 5.26
N GLY A 3 -22.18 -2.44 4.37
CA GLY A 3 -22.90 -3.71 4.54
C GLY A 3 -24.39 -3.63 4.24
N GLU A 4 -25.07 -2.55 4.64
CA GLU A 4 -26.52 -2.36 4.45
C GLU A 4 -26.87 -1.64 3.14
N VAL A 5 -26.16 -0.55 2.81
CA VAL A 5 -26.43 0.29 1.63
C VAL A 5 -25.37 0.03 0.56
N ILE A 6 -24.10 0.06 0.96
CA ILE A 6 -22.97 -0.28 0.11
C ILE A 6 -22.51 -1.68 0.50
N LYS A 7 -22.69 -2.64 -0.42
CA LYS A 7 -22.23 -4.01 -0.23
C LYS A 7 -20.69 -4.04 -0.14
N ASP A 8 -20.16 -4.98 0.62
CA ASP A 8 -18.70 -5.16 0.76
C ASP A 8 -18.01 -5.34 -0.58
N GLU A 9 -18.56 -6.19 -1.44
CA GLU A 9 -18.04 -6.45 -2.78
C GLU A 9 -17.92 -5.16 -3.59
N THR A 10 -18.94 -4.28 -3.53
CA THR A 10 -18.90 -2.96 -4.15
C THR A 10 -17.79 -2.10 -3.53
N ASN A 11 -17.67 -2.12 -2.20
CA ASN A 11 -16.63 -1.37 -1.51
C ASN A 11 -15.23 -1.84 -1.91
N TRP A 12 -14.98 -3.15 -2.05
CA TRP A 12 -13.67 -3.73 -2.39
C TRP A 12 -13.36 -3.75 -3.89
N SER A 13 -14.37 -3.63 -4.76
CA SER A 13 -14.18 -3.53 -6.22
C SER A 13 -13.63 -2.17 -6.69
N CYS A 14 -13.72 -1.12 -5.89
CA CYS A 14 -13.18 0.19 -6.24
C CYS A 14 -11.64 0.15 -6.37
N THR A 15 -11.09 0.33 -7.57
CA THR A 15 -9.63 0.31 -7.79
C THR A 15 -8.95 1.65 -7.48
N THR A 16 -9.69 2.62 -6.92
CA THR A 16 -9.22 3.99 -6.65
C THR A 16 -8.73 4.75 -7.90
N CYS A 17 -9.22 4.37 -9.10
CA CYS A 17 -8.81 4.97 -10.37
C CYS A 17 -9.30 6.41 -10.62
N LYS A 18 -10.17 6.95 -9.76
CA LYS A 18 -10.76 8.30 -9.83
C LYS A 18 -11.61 8.64 -11.05
N ALA A 19 -11.85 7.70 -11.97
CA ALA A 19 -12.68 7.94 -13.16
C ALA A 19 -14.08 8.48 -12.83
N CYS A 20 -14.70 8.06 -11.71
CA CYS A 20 -16.00 8.59 -11.28
C CYS A 20 -15.95 10.04 -10.79
N GLU A 21 -14.83 10.48 -10.20
CA GLU A 21 -14.62 11.85 -9.74
C GLU A 21 -14.34 12.77 -10.93
N GLU A 22 -13.52 12.32 -11.88
CA GLU A 22 -13.22 13.07 -13.12
C GLU A 22 -14.48 13.30 -13.97
N ALA A 23 -15.36 12.30 -14.06
CA ALA A 23 -16.61 12.41 -14.79
C ALA A 23 -17.68 13.22 -14.03
N CYS A 24 -17.47 13.56 -12.76
CA CYS A 24 -18.50 14.17 -11.93
C CYS A 24 -18.66 15.67 -12.25
N PRO A 25 -19.83 16.12 -12.75
CA PRO A 25 -20.05 17.54 -13.06
C PRO A 25 -20.17 18.43 -11.81
N LEU A 26 -20.26 17.81 -10.63
CA LEU A 26 -20.44 18.48 -9.35
C LEU A 26 -19.18 18.44 -8.48
N PHE A 27 -18.08 17.89 -8.99
CA PHE A 27 -16.80 17.79 -8.26
C PHE A 27 -16.96 17.10 -6.90
N ILE A 28 -17.74 16.00 -6.86
CA ILE A 28 -17.94 15.23 -5.65
C ILE A 28 -16.79 14.24 -5.48
N ASP A 29 -16.14 14.29 -4.32
CA ASP A 29 -15.13 13.31 -3.92
C ASP A 29 -15.79 12.03 -3.39
N PHE A 30 -15.63 10.93 -4.15
CA PHE A 30 -16.17 9.61 -3.84
C PHE A 30 -15.09 8.64 -3.36
N VAL A 31 -13.89 8.66 -3.94
CA VAL A 31 -12.82 7.69 -3.67
C VAL A 31 -12.39 7.74 -2.22
N ASP A 32 -12.22 8.95 -1.65
CA ASP A 32 -11.88 9.11 -0.23
C ASP A 32 -12.94 8.49 0.69
N ARG A 33 -14.23 8.57 0.33
CA ARG A 33 -15.30 7.93 1.11
C ARG A 33 -15.19 6.41 1.09
N PHE A 34 -14.89 5.81 -0.05
CA PHE A 34 -14.62 4.37 -0.16
C PHE A 34 -13.41 3.95 0.66
N VAL A 35 -12.30 4.69 0.59
CA VAL A 35 -11.10 4.41 1.39
C VAL A 35 -11.38 4.52 2.89
N LYS A 36 -12.15 5.52 3.33
CA LYS A 36 -12.57 5.67 4.73
C LYS A 36 -13.47 4.52 5.20
N MET A 37 -14.40 4.08 4.35
CA MET A 37 -15.24 2.91 4.64
C MET A 37 -14.39 1.65 4.80
N ARG A 38 -13.44 1.39 3.90
CA ARG A 38 -12.50 0.26 4.02
C ARG A 38 -11.67 0.35 5.30
N ARG A 39 -11.17 1.53 5.64
CA ARG A 39 -10.40 1.75 6.87
C ARG A 39 -11.21 1.39 8.12
N TYR A 40 -12.46 1.84 8.19
CA TYR A 40 -13.36 1.48 9.29
C TYR A 40 -13.63 -0.03 9.35
N MET A 41 -13.92 -0.66 8.21
CA MET A 41 -14.12 -2.11 8.16
C MET A 41 -12.88 -2.89 8.65
N VAL A 42 -11.69 -2.47 8.24
CA VAL A 42 -10.44 -3.14 8.62
C VAL A 42 -10.11 -2.93 10.09
N LEU A 43 -10.03 -1.66 10.53
CA LEU A 43 -9.50 -1.32 11.85
C LEU A 43 -10.50 -1.55 12.99
N GLU A 44 -11.79 -1.34 12.75
CA GLU A 44 -12.81 -1.42 13.81
C GLU A 44 -13.59 -2.74 13.77
N GLN A 45 -13.85 -3.27 12.58
CA GLN A 45 -14.71 -4.46 12.42
C GLN A 45 -13.92 -5.74 12.14
N SER A 46 -12.61 -5.65 11.92
CA SER A 46 -11.79 -6.78 11.45
C SER A 46 -12.41 -7.49 10.23
N ARG A 47 -13.02 -6.71 9.33
CA ARG A 47 -13.80 -7.18 8.19
C ARG A 47 -13.14 -6.80 6.87
N PHE A 48 -12.54 -7.76 6.20
CA PHE A 48 -11.81 -7.56 4.94
C PHE A 48 -11.69 -8.89 4.17
N PRO A 49 -11.37 -8.85 2.86
CA PRO A 49 -11.13 -10.06 2.07
C PRO A 49 -10.01 -10.92 2.65
N ASP A 50 -10.19 -12.24 2.64
CA ASP A 50 -9.25 -13.20 3.22
C ASP A 50 -7.86 -13.14 2.55
N GLU A 51 -7.82 -12.75 1.28
CA GLU A 51 -6.58 -12.56 0.51
C GLU A 51 -5.66 -11.49 1.13
N LEU A 52 -6.21 -10.54 1.90
CA LEU A 52 -5.43 -9.49 2.56
C LEU A 52 -4.76 -9.96 3.86
N ILE A 53 -5.14 -11.11 4.41
CA ILE A 53 -4.58 -11.64 5.67
C ILE A 53 -3.06 -11.81 5.54
N GLY A 54 -2.59 -12.35 4.41
CA GLY A 54 -1.16 -12.53 4.16
C GLY A 54 -0.41 -11.19 4.15
N ILE A 55 -0.97 -10.19 3.47
CA ILE A 55 -0.38 -8.85 3.39
C ILE A 55 -0.27 -8.22 4.79
N PHE A 56 -1.33 -8.28 5.61
CA PHE A 56 -1.27 -7.71 6.96
C PHE A 56 -0.23 -8.39 7.83
N LYS A 57 -0.13 -9.73 7.77
CA LYS A 57 0.94 -10.47 8.48
C LYS A 57 2.33 -10.08 8.00
N HIS A 58 2.53 -9.91 6.70
CA HIS A 58 3.82 -9.51 6.16
C HIS A 58 4.20 -8.09 6.57
N LEU A 59 3.24 -7.16 6.57
CA LEU A 59 3.45 -5.79 7.03
C LEU A 59 3.84 -5.75 8.51
N GLU A 60 3.18 -6.56 9.36
CA GLU A 60 3.49 -6.64 10.78
C GLU A 60 4.87 -7.26 11.06
N ASN A 61 5.20 -8.36 10.37
CA ASN A 61 6.43 -9.12 10.66
C ASN A 61 7.68 -8.60 9.95
N ASN A 62 7.54 -8.14 8.70
CA ASN A 62 8.68 -7.80 7.83
C ASN A 62 8.70 -6.33 7.38
N GLY A 63 7.66 -5.55 7.73
CA GLY A 63 7.51 -4.15 7.33
C GLY A 63 7.26 -3.95 5.82
N ASN A 64 6.93 -5.01 5.08
CA ASN A 64 6.66 -4.95 3.65
C ASN A 64 5.51 -5.90 3.26
N PRO A 65 4.75 -5.62 2.19
CA PRO A 65 3.59 -6.44 1.81
C PRO A 65 3.98 -7.80 1.18
N TRP A 66 5.24 -7.94 0.75
CA TRP A 66 5.73 -9.09 -0.02
C TRP A 66 6.26 -10.23 0.84
N GLY A 67 6.45 -10.00 2.14
CA GLY A 67 7.04 -10.99 3.05
C GLY A 67 8.54 -11.21 2.83
N ILE A 68 9.22 -10.28 2.14
CA ILE A 68 10.66 -10.34 1.90
C ILE A 68 11.38 -10.13 3.24
N SER A 69 12.37 -10.98 3.52
CA SER A 69 13.15 -10.87 4.76
C SER A 69 13.96 -9.58 4.78
N HIS A 70 14.36 -9.13 5.97
CA HIS A 70 15.21 -7.95 6.08
C HIS A 70 16.59 -8.13 5.43
N GLU A 71 17.11 -9.36 5.39
CA GLU A 71 18.41 -9.71 4.80
C GLU A 71 18.36 -9.66 3.27
N ASP A 72 17.21 -9.99 2.69
CA ASP A 72 16.98 -10.07 1.25
C ASP A 72 16.56 -8.72 0.62
N ARG A 73 16.48 -7.65 1.42
CA ARG A 73 16.01 -6.33 0.96
C ARG A 73 16.81 -5.78 -0.22
N GLU A 74 18.08 -6.12 -0.33
CA GLU A 74 18.97 -5.60 -1.38
C GLU A 74 19.01 -6.45 -2.66
N LEU A 75 18.29 -7.58 -2.70
CA LEU A 75 18.31 -8.51 -3.86
C LEU A 75 17.92 -7.82 -5.18
N TRP A 76 17.07 -6.79 -5.13
CA TRP A 76 16.68 -6.05 -6.34
C TRP A 76 17.86 -5.38 -7.06
N SER A 77 18.96 -5.10 -6.33
CA SER A 77 20.15 -4.43 -6.85
C SER A 77 21.22 -5.41 -7.37
N GLU A 78 21.00 -6.73 -7.26
CA GLU A 78 21.96 -7.72 -7.73
C GLU A 78 22.27 -7.56 -9.23
N GLY A 79 23.55 -7.61 -9.58
CA GLY A 79 24.03 -7.38 -10.94
C GLY A 79 24.02 -5.92 -11.39
N LEU A 80 23.55 -4.99 -10.56
CA LEU A 80 23.59 -3.55 -10.80
C LEU A 80 24.72 -2.92 -9.96
N ASN A 81 25.39 -1.92 -10.54
CA ASN A 81 26.40 -1.14 -9.81
C ASN A 81 25.73 0.03 -9.07
N VAL A 82 24.92 -0.29 -8.04
CA VAL A 82 24.21 0.71 -7.22
C VAL A 82 25.04 1.02 -5.96
N PRO A 83 25.50 2.27 -5.77
CA PRO A 83 26.19 2.67 -4.55
C PRO A 83 25.29 2.56 -3.32
N ARG A 84 25.83 2.03 -2.22
CA ARG A 84 25.08 1.88 -0.96
C ARG A 84 25.46 2.98 0.01
N ILE A 85 24.45 3.56 0.66
CA ILE A 85 24.65 4.63 1.63
C ILE A 85 25.56 4.22 2.81
N ARG A 86 25.51 2.95 3.21
CA ARG A 86 26.36 2.38 4.28
C ARG A 86 27.85 2.31 3.94
N ASP A 87 28.17 2.38 2.65
CA ASP A 87 29.55 2.31 2.14
C ASP A 87 30.07 3.69 1.71
N ALA A 88 29.26 4.75 1.81
CA ALA A 88 29.62 6.09 1.38
C ALA A 88 30.54 6.78 2.39
N GLU A 89 31.63 7.36 1.91
CA GLU A 89 32.51 8.22 2.70
C GLU A 89 32.12 9.69 2.50
N GLY A 90 31.63 10.34 3.56
CA GLY A 90 31.23 11.75 3.53
C GLY A 90 29.75 11.98 3.29
N GLU A 91 29.40 13.22 2.97
CA GLU A 91 28.01 13.63 2.75
C GLU A 91 27.54 13.23 1.35
N VAL A 92 26.32 12.68 1.27
CA VAL A 92 25.64 12.43 0.00
C VAL A 92 24.60 13.51 -0.26
N GLU A 93 24.60 14.05 -1.47
CA GLU A 93 23.63 15.08 -1.87
C GLU A 93 22.22 14.49 -2.08
N TYR A 94 22.14 13.24 -2.54
CA TYR A 94 20.88 12.57 -2.85
C TYR A 94 20.85 11.14 -2.29
N LEU A 95 19.72 10.78 -1.68
CA LEU A 95 19.41 9.41 -1.26
C LEU A 95 18.19 8.92 -2.03
N TYR A 96 18.34 7.82 -2.75
CA TYR A 96 17.22 7.14 -3.38
C TYR A 96 16.59 6.13 -2.41
N PHE A 97 15.40 6.44 -1.91
CA PHE A 97 14.62 5.53 -1.08
C PHE A 97 13.71 4.67 -1.95
N VAL A 98 14.01 3.36 -2.01
CA VAL A 98 13.36 2.38 -2.90
C VAL A 98 11.96 1.94 -2.43
N GLY A 99 11.53 2.37 -1.24
CA GLY A 99 10.20 2.08 -0.70
C GLY A 99 10.03 0.63 -0.24
N CYS A 100 8.81 0.27 0.16
CA CYS A 100 8.50 -1.03 0.78
C CYS A 100 8.67 -2.27 -0.12
N ALA A 101 9.01 -2.09 -1.40
CA ALA A 101 9.27 -3.21 -2.31
C ALA A 101 10.75 -3.64 -2.32
N GLY A 102 11.68 -2.77 -1.90
CA GLY A 102 13.12 -3.05 -1.89
C GLY A 102 13.87 -2.49 -0.68
N ALA A 103 13.15 -2.01 0.34
CA ALA A 103 13.70 -1.41 1.56
C ALA A 103 13.36 -2.19 2.81
#